data_AF-A0A813GEF1-F1
#
_entry.id   AF-A0A813GEF1-F1
#
_cell.length_a   1.000
_cell.length_b   1.000
_cell.length_c   1.000
_cell.angle_alpha   90.00
_cell.angle_beta   90.00
_cell.angle_gamma   90.00
#
_symmetry.space_group_name_H-M   'P 1'
#
loop_
_entity.id
_entity.type
_entity.pdbx_description
1 polymer ?
#
loop_
_entity_poly.entity_id
_entity_poly.type
_entity_poly.pdbx_seq_one_letter_code
_entity_poly.pdbx_strand_id
1 'polypeptide(L)'
;MSMTGTVKSFNPHKGWGFVECNGTDVFLNKKELKGFSVKQGSQVQFTLQQVEKGSQATNVTVIGAAEEAQYLGEIKSFNQGKGYGFITCEAFPGQDIFVLKTELPGGFGPTGGQCRFKVGVQEKGKQAKEVQLLGAAGNQVQAMKQMGMMGGMDMMGGMGMMGKGMMGGGMMGGKGGGGGVWKPMFQKAGKGGKSDDMTCWDLKKTGMCPRGAACKFQH
;
A
#
# COMPACT_ATOMS: atom_id res chain seq x y z
N MET A 1 -8.59 -28.36 23.80
CA MET A 1 -8.51 -29.44 22.80
C MET A 1 -8.32 -28.80 21.44
N SER A 2 -7.35 -29.26 20.65
CA SER A 2 -7.22 -28.82 19.26
C SER A 2 -8.26 -29.53 18.39
N MET A 3 -8.93 -28.75 17.55
CA MET A 3 -9.92 -29.16 16.56
C MET A 3 -9.37 -28.84 15.17
N THR A 4 -9.87 -29.53 14.17
CA THR A 4 -9.53 -29.28 12.77
C THR A 4 -10.77 -28.84 12.01
N GLY A 5 -10.65 -27.85 11.15
CA GLY A 5 -11.75 -27.38 10.33
C GLY A 5 -11.28 -26.84 8.99
N THR A 6 -12.25 -26.48 8.16
CA THR A 6 -12.03 -25.96 6.81
C THR A 6 -12.44 -24.50 6.76
N VAL A 7 -11.56 -23.64 6.25
CA VAL A 7 -11.85 -22.21 6.11
C VAL A 7 -12.95 -22.02 5.07
N LYS A 8 -14.11 -21.54 5.52
CA LYS A 8 -15.30 -21.30 4.67
C LYS A 8 -15.20 -19.97 3.96
N SER A 9 -14.76 -18.93 4.68
CA SER A 9 -14.48 -17.62 4.12
C SER A 9 -13.46 -16.89 4.98
N PHE A 10 -12.56 -16.13 4.35
CA PHE A 10 -11.64 -15.25 5.06
C PHE A 10 -11.40 -14.00 4.24
N ASN A 11 -11.61 -12.84 4.85
CA ASN A 11 -11.35 -11.58 4.19
C ASN A 11 -10.08 -10.94 4.78
N PRO A 12 -8.94 -10.97 4.07
CA PRO A 12 -7.69 -10.42 4.58
C PRO A 12 -7.73 -8.91 4.76
N HIS A 13 -8.55 -8.18 3.99
CA HIS A 13 -8.71 -6.74 4.14
C HIS A 13 -9.48 -6.38 5.41
N LYS A 14 -10.57 -7.11 5.72
CA LYS A 14 -11.36 -6.90 6.94
C LYS A 14 -10.71 -7.53 8.17
N GLY A 15 -9.88 -8.56 7.99
CA GLY A 15 -9.15 -9.24 9.06
C GLY A 15 -9.96 -10.28 9.84
N TRP A 16 -11.08 -10.75 9.29
CA TRP A 16 -11.92 -11.77 9.93
C TRP A 16 -12.54 -12.71 8.89
N GLY A 17 -13.00 -13.87 9.36
CA GLY A 17 -13.61 -14.92 8.56
C GLY A 17 -14.31 -15.98 9.41
N PHE A 18 -14.64 -17.09 8.76
CA PHE A 18 -15.32 -18.23 9.37
C PHE A 18 -14.66 -19.55 8.94
N VAL A 19 -14.55 -20.46 9.90
CA VAL A 19 -14.05 -21.82 9.73
C VAL A 19 -15.18 -22.78 10.06
N GLU A 20 -15.47 -23.69 9.16
CA GLU A 20 -16.44 -24.75 9.40
C GLU A 20 -15.75 -25.93 10.09
N CYS A 21 -16.30 -26.38 11.21
CA CYS A 21 -15.78 -27.50 11.98
C CYS A 21 -16.94 -28.35 12.46
N ASN A 22 -17.00 -29.61 12.01
CA ASN A 22 -18.07 -30.56 12.37
C ASN A 22 -19.48 -29.98 12.22
N GLY A 23 -19.73 -29.20 11.16
CA GLY A 23 -21.02 -28.57 10.90
C GLY A 23 -21.33 -27.29 11.71
N THR A 24 -20.39 -26.81 12.53
CA THR A 24 -20.50 -25.53 13.24
C THR A 24 -19.62 -24.47 12.58
N ASP A 25 -20.13 -23.26 12.43
CA ASP A 25 -19.35 -22.11 11.98
C ASP A 25 -18.61 -21.47 13.18
N VAL A 26 -17.29 -21.43 13.10
CA VAL A 26 -16.40 -20.88 14.14
C VAL A 26 -15.79 -19.58 13.63
N PHE A 27 -15.86 -18.53 14.45
CA PHE A 27 -15.31 -17.23 14.09
C PHE A 27 -13.77 -17.25 14.08
N LEU A 28 -13.18 -16.74 13.00
CA LEU A 28 -11.73 -16.65 12.81
C LEU A 28 -11.28 -15.19 12.73
N ASN A 29 -10.35 -14.81 13.60
CA ASN A 29 -9.73 -13.49 13.60
C ASN A 29 -8.31 -13.57 13.04
N LYS A 30 -7.87 -12.58 12.26
CA LYS A 30 -6.50 -12.52 11.73
C LYS A 30 -5.42 -12.59 12.81
N LYS A 31 -5.71 -12.10 14.03
CA LYS A 31 -4.77 -12.13 15.15
C LYS A 31 -4.44 -13.55 15.60
N GLU A 32 -5.39 -14.48 15.45
CA GLU A 32 -5.23 -15.88 15.86
C GLU A 32 -4.40 -16.69 14.87
N LEU A 33 -4.17 -16.15 13.67
CA LEU A 33 -3.37 -16.77 12.63
C LEU A 33 -1.86 -16.56 12.86
N LYS A 34 -1.39 -15.74 13.82
CA LYS A 34 0.05 -15.56 14.13
C LYS A 34 0.94 -15.37 12.88
N GLY A 35 0.47 -14.59 11.90
CA GLY A 35 1.18 -14.38 10.64
C GLY A 35 0.96 -15.44 9.55
N PHE A 36 0.07 -16.42 9.72
CA PHE A 36 -0.39 -17.28 8.63
C PHE A 36 -1.47 -16.57 7.79
N SER A 37 -1.51 -16.85 6.50
CA SER A 37 -2.57 -16.42 5.59
C SER A 37 -3.35 -17.64 5.12
N VAL A 38 -4.68 -17.55 5.17
CA VAL A 38 -5.58 -18.63 4.79
C VAL A 38 -6.45 -18.22 3.61
N LYS A 39 -6.84 -19.21 2.80
CA LYS A 39 -7.82 -19.06 1.72
C LYS A 39 -9.05 -19.91 2.02
N GLN A 40 -10.13 -19.67 1.28
CA GLN A 40 -11.27 -20.58 1.27
C GLN A 40 -10.80 -21.99 0.87
N GLY A 41 -11.27 -22.99 1.60
CA GLY A 41 -10.89 -24.40 1.43
C GLY A 41 -9.62 -24.83 2.15
N SER A 42 -8.87 -23.90 2.76
CA SER A 42 -7.68 -24.27 3.55
C SER A 42 -8.07 -25.06 4.80
N GLN A 43 -7.36 -26.16 5.06
CA GLN A 43 -7.49 -26.90 6.32
C GLN A 43 -6.65 -26.24 7.42
N VAL A 44 -7.25 -26.06 8.59
CA VAL A 44 -6.63 -25.40 9.74
C VAL A 44 -6.89 -26.17 11.02
N GLN A 45 -5.91 -26.19 11.91
CA GLN A 45 -5.98 -26.71 13.26
C GLN A 45 -6.07 -25.53 14.21
N PHE A 46 -7.02 -25.54 15.13
CA PHE A 46 -7.26 -24.45 16.07
C PHE A 46 -7.83 -24.98 17.38
N THR A 47 -7.85 -24.16 18.41
CA THR A 47 -8.53 -24.46 19.68
C THR A 47 -9.84 -23.71 19.74
N LEU A 48 -10.95 -24.42 19.96
CA LEU A 48 -12.27 -23.81 20.06
C LEU A 48 -12.42 -23.16 21.45
N GLN A 49 -12.71 -21.86 21.47
CA GLN A 49 -12.96 -21.08 22.67
C GLN A 49 -14.37 -20.49 22.61
N GLN A 50 -15.16 -20.67 23.67
CA GLN A 50 -16.48 -20.07 23.77
C GLN A 50 -16.35 -18.61 24.26
N VAL A 51 -16.89 -17.67 23.49
CA VAL A 51 -16.94 -16.25 23.83
C VAL A 51 -18.38 -15.73 23.76
N GLU A 52 -18.64 -14.52 24.25
CA GLU A 52 -19.99 -13.92 24.27
C GLU A 52 -20.66 -13.84 22.88
N LYS A 53 -19.84 -13.78 21.82
CA LYS A 53 -20.29 -13.71 20.42
C LYS A 53 -20.38 -15.08 19.72
N GLY A 54 -20.23 -16.19 20.45
CA GLY A 54 -20.26 -17.55 19.92
C GLY A 54 -18.91 -18.27 20.02
N SER A 55 -18.70 -19.30 19.20
CA SER A 55 -17.45 -20.05 19.19
C SER A 55 -16.38 -19.33 18.37
N GLN A 56 -15.22 -19.11 18.96
CA GLN A 56 -14.04 -18.49 18.33
C GLN A 56 -12.89 -19.49 18.23
N ALA A 57 -12.22 -19.48 17.07
CA ALA A 57 -11.00 -20.25 16.84
C ALA A 57 -9.80 -19.49 17.40
N THR A 58 -9.01 -20.13 18.26
CA THR A 58 -7.77 -19.59 18.83
C THR A 58 -6.56 -20.45 18.48
N ASN A 59 -5.35 -19.89 18.53
CA ASN A 59 -4.11 -20.62 18.20
C ASN A 59 -4.19 -21.37 16.85
N VAL A 60 -4.55 -20.65 15.78
CA VAL A 60 -4.85 -21.24 14.49
C VAL A 60 -3.55 -21.53 13.73
N THR A 61 -3.42 -22.75 13.23
CA THR A 61 -2.26 -23.24 12.46
C THR A 61 -2.77 -23.89 11.19
N VAL A 62 -2.14 -23.64 10.04
CA VAL A 62 -2.54 -24.27 8.78
C VAL A 62 -2.02 -25.71 8.73
N ILE A 63 -2.91 -26.67 8.50
CA ILE A 63 -2.59 -28.09 8.37
C ILE A 63 -2.87 -28.52 6.92
N GLY A 64 -1.90 -28.32 6.05
CA GLY A 64 -1.97 -28.58 4.61
C GLY A 64 -0.66 -28.14 3.96
N ALA A 65 -0.34 -28.70 2.78
CA ALA A 65 0.95 -28.58 2.09
C ALA A 65 1.72 -27.30 2.45
N ALA A 66 2.71 -27.44 3.33
CA ALA A 66 3.46 -26.33 3.91
C ALA A 66 4.17 -25.48 2.84
N GLU A 67 4.44 -26.06 1.67
CA GLU A 67 5.07 -25.37 0.53
C GLU A 67 4.16 -24.32 -0.11
N GLU A 68 2.84 -24.44 0.02
CA GLU A 68 1.88 -23.45 -0.48
C GLU A 68 1.31 -22.55 0.62
N ALA A 69 1.76 -22.74 1.86
CA ALA A 69 1.37 -21.90 2.97
C ALA A 69 1.75 -20.44 2.66
N GLN A 70 0.73 -19.58 2.66
CA GLN A 70 0.93 -18.16 2.56
C GLN A 70 1.11 -17.59 3.96
N TYR A 71 1.99 -16.62 4.08
CA TYR A 71 2.34 -15.93 5.31
C TYR A 71 2.03 -14.44 5.14
N LEU A 72 1.70 -13.80 6.25
CA LEU A 72 1.50 -12.37 6.40
C LEU A 72 2.70 -11.81 7.15
N GLY A 73 3.23 -10.70 6.66
CA GLY A 73 4.33 -10.01 7.29
C GLY A 73 4.36 -8.53 6.95
N GLU A 74 5.39 -7.88 7.45
CA GLU A 74 5.63 -6.45 7.30
C GLU A 74 7.02 -6.20 6.71
N ILE A 75 7.10 -5.30 5.75
CA ILE A 75 8.37 -4.92 5.13
C ILE A 75 9.17 -4.09 6.14
N LYS A 76 10.20 -4.71 6.72
CA LYS A 76 11.11 -4.08 7.69
C LYS A 76 12.04 -3.08 7.02
N SER A 77 12.56 -3.44 5.86
CA SER A 77 13.39 -2.56 5.05
C SER A 77 13.42 -3.01 3.60
N PHE A 78 13.50 -2.06 2.67
CA PHE A 78 13.67 -2.34 1.25
C PHE A 78 14.64 -1.34 0.64
N ASN A 79 15.68 -1.85 -0.03
CA ASN A 79 16.65 -1.02 -0.71
C ASN A 79 16.43 -1.08 -2.22
N GLN A 80 15.90 0.00 -2.80
CA GLN A 80 15.60 0.08 -4.23
C GLN A 80 16.86 -0.01 -5.11
N GLY A 81 17.98 0.56 -4.66
CA GLY A 81 19.23 0.57 -5.41
C GLY A 81 19.87 -0.81 -5.50
N LYS A 82 19.79 -1.60 -4.41
CA LYS A 82 20.28 -2.98 -4.39
C LYS A 82 19.26 -4.02 -4.87
N GLY A 83 17.98 -3.65 -4.94
CA GLY A 83 16.91 -4.51 -5.42
C GLY A 83 16.51 -5.63 -4.47
N TYR A 84 16.76 -5.49 -3.16
CA TYR A 84 16.34 -6.47 -2.16
C TYR A 84 15.89 -5.80 -0.86
N GLY A 85 15.19 -6.57 -0.02
CA GLY A 85 14.75 -6.15 1.29
C GLY A 85 14.55 -7.31 2.25
N PHE A 86 13.99 -6.99 3.41
CA PHE A 86 13.70 -7.92 4.49
C PHE A 86 12.27 -7.72 4.99
N ILE A 87 11.58 -8.84 5.19
CA ILE A 87 10.21 -8.90 5.71
C ILE A 87 10.26 -9.58 7.08
N THR A 88 9.60 -8.97 8.05
CA THR A 88 9.36 -9.57 9.37
C THR A 88 8.02 -10.30 9.34
N CYS A 89 7.95 -11.49 9.94
CA CYS A 89 6.73 -12.30 10.02
C CYS A 89 6.53 -12.84 11.43
N GLU A 90 5.29 -12.78 11.93
CA GLU A 90 4.95 -13.33 13.26
C GLU A 90 5.08 -14.86 13.33
N ALA A 91 4.94 -15.56 12.19
CA ALA A 91 5.12 -17.01 12.13
C ALA A 91 6.57 -17.44 12.36
N PHE A 92 7.52 -16.53 12.15
CA PHE A 92 8.96 -16.76 12.31
C PHE A 92 9.59 -15.63 13.13
N PRO A 93 9.30 -15.56 14.44
CA PRO A 93 9.80 -14.48 15.28
C PRO A 93 11.33 -14.50 15.31
N GLY A 94 11.94 -13.32 15.11
CA GLY A 94 13.40 -13.15 15.13
C GLY A 94 14.12 -13.60 13.85
N GLN A 95 13.41 -14.06 12.82
CA GLN A 95 14.00 -14.41 11.53
C GLN A 95 13.54 -13.45 10.44
N ASP A 96 14.48 -12.73 9.84
CA ASP A 96 14.20 -11.86 8.70
C ASP A 96 14.07 -12.70 7.42
N ILE A 97 13.00 -12.46 6.66
CA ILE A 97 12.71 -13.18 5.41
C ILE A 97 13.18 -12.32 4.25
N PHE A 98 14.05 -12.87 3.43
CA PHE A 98 14.65 -12.15 2.31
C PHE A 98 13.63 -11.97 1.17
N VAL A 99 13.56 -10.76 0.59
CA VAL A 99 12.68 -10.48 -0.55
C VAL A 99 13.46 -9.78 -1.66
N LEU A 100 13.22 -10.19 -2.91
CA LEU A 100 13.79 -9.54 -4.10
C LEU A 100 12.80 -8.54 -4.69
N LYS A 101 13.34 -7.53 -5.38
CA LYS A 101 12.55 -6.55 -6.17
C LYS A 101 11.65 -7.24 -7.21
N THR A 102 12.09 -8.35 -7.77
CA THR A 102 11.33 -9.13 -8.76
C THR A 102 10.09 -9.81 -8.17
N GLU A 103 10.11 -10.11 -6.88
CA GLU A 103 9.00 -10.74 -6.16
C GLU A 103 7.96 -9.73 -5.68
N LEU A 104 8.35 -8.46 -5.58
CA LEU A 104 7.47 -7.37 -5.17
C LEU A 104 6.67 -6.84 -6.36
N PRO A 105 5.36 -6.59 -6.19
CA PRO A 105 4.56 -6.05 -7.27
C PRO A 105 5.02 -4.61 -7.54
N GLY A 106 5.32 -4.30 -8.80
CA GLY A 106 5.84 -2.98 -9.20
C GLY A 106 7.29 -2.69 -8.75
N GLY A 107 7.99 -3.68 -8.19
CA GLY A 107 9.40 -3.53 -7.78
C GLY A 107 9.62 -2.53 -6.64
N PHE A 108 8.57 -2.24 -5.87
CA PHE A 108 8.60 -1.29 -4.77
C PHE A 108 8.02 -1.95 -3.51
N GLY A 109 8.78 -1.89 -2.41
CA GLY A 109 8.36 -2.35 -1.09
C GLY A 109 8.34 -1.17 -0.11
N PRO A 110 7.18 -0.61 0.26
CA PRO A 110 7.13 0.44 1.26
C PRO A 110 7.49 -0.13 2.64
N THR A 111 8.43 0.50 3.35
CA THR A 111 8.74 0.17 4.74
C THR A 111 7.49 0.33 5.62
N GLY A 112 7.22 -0.64 6.49
CA GLY A 112 5.98 -0.72 7.27
C GLY A 112 4.76 -1.25 6.48
N GLY A 113 4.94 -1.58 5.20
CA GLY A 113 3.89 -2.12 4.36
C GLY A 113 3.54 -3.56 4.76
N GLN A 114 2.26 -3.81 4.98
CA GLN A 114 1.76 -5.18 5.17
C GLN A 114 1.75 -5.92 3.84
N CYS A 115 2.20 -7.16 3.85
CA CYS A 115 2.26 -7.99 2.65
C CYS A 115 1.91 -9.45 2.95
N ARG A 116 1.42 -10.13 1.92
CA ARG A 116 1.22 -11.58 1.87
C ARG A 116 2.26 -12.18 0.95
N PHE A 117 2.90 -13.28 1.34
CA PHE A 117 3.91 -13.95 0.53
C PHE A 117 3.95 -15.44 0.83
N LYS A 118 4.59 -16.24 -0.01
CA LYS A 118 4.94 -17.64 0.28
C LYS A 118 6.39 -17.71 0.72
N VAL A 119 6.71 -18.63 1.62
CA VAL A 119 8.11 -18.85 2.04
C VAL A 119 8.69 -20.00 1.24
N GLY A 120 9.75 -19.72 0.48
CA GLY A 120 10.63 -20.73 -0.10
C GLY A 120 11.90 -20.88 0.75
N VAL A 121 12.34 -22.11 0.98
CA VAL A 121 13.63 -22.39 1.63
C VAL A 121 14.73 -22.35 0.57
N GLN A 122 15.82 -21.64 0.85
CA GLN A 122 17.04 -21.61 0.03
C GLN A 122 18.29 -21.78 0.91
N GLU A 123 19.46 -21.96 0.28
CA GLU A 123 20.74 -22.09 0.98
C GLU A 123 21.07 -20.87 1.88
N LYS A 124 20.68 -19.67 1.45
CA LYS A 124 20.92 -18.41 2.19
C LYS A 124 19.83 -18.07 3.20
N GLY A 125 18.89 -18.98 3.44
CA GLY A 125 17.78 -18.79 4.37
C GLY A 125 16.41 -18.77 3.69
N LYS A 126 15.43 -18.18 4.38
CA LYS A 126 14.04 -18.12 3.91
C LYS A 126 13.87 -16.96 2.95
N GLN A 127 13.35 -17.24 1.76
CA GLN A 127 13.02 -16.23 0.76
C GLN A 127 11.50 -16.13 0.59
N ALA A 128 11.00 -14.89 0.58
CA ALA A 128 9.63 -14.59 0.19
C ALA A 128 9.47 -14.69 -1.34
N LYS A 129 8.50 -15.50 -1.78
CA LYS A 129 8.05 -15.64 -3.17
C LYS A 129 6.61 -15.18 -3.32
N GLU A 130 6.22 -14.75 -4.52
CA GLU A 130 4.84 -14.32 -4.83
C GLU A 130 4.30 -13.27 -3.85
N VAL A 131 5.05 -12.19 -3.64
CA VAL A 131 4.68 -11.15 -2.66
C VAL A 131 3.51 -10.30 -3.19
N GLN A 132 2.54 -10.04 -2.34
CA GLN A 132 1.39 -9.18 -2.60
C GLN A 132 1.26 -8.17 -1.47
N LEU A 133 1.35 -6.88 -1.81
CA LEU A 133 1.14 -5.81 -0.83
C LEU A 133 -0.34 -5.68 -0.49
N LEU A 134 -0.65 -5.53 0.79
CA LEU A 134 -2.00 -5.36 1.33
C LEU A 134 -2.23 -3.90 1.74
N GLY A 135 -3.47 -3.42 1.60
CA GLY A 135 -3.87 -2.07 2.03
C GLY A 135 -3.43 -0.95 1.07
N ALA A 136 -3.11 0.23 1.61
CA ALA A 136 -2.74 1.42 0.82
C ALA A 136 -1.50 1.19 -0.06
N ALA A 137 -0.57 0.37 0.41
CA ALA A 137 0.60 -0.09 -0.34
C ALA A 137 0.23 -0.90 -1.59
N GLY A 138 -0.81 -1.74 -1.51
CA GLY A 138 -1.34 -2.49 -2.66
C GLY A 138 -2.03 -1.58 -3.66
N ASN A 139 -2.83 -0.61 -3.20
CA ASN A 139 -3.53 0.34 -4.06
C ASN A 139 -2.57 1.25 -4.84
N GLN A 140 -1.48 1.73 -4.22
CA GLN A 140 -0.47 2.54 -4.92
C GLN A 140 0.20 1.76 -6.04
N VAL A 141 0.53 0.48 -5.81
CA VAL A 141 1.13 -0.37 -6.84
C VAL A 141 0.13 -0.73 -7.95
N GLN A 142 -1.14 -0.98 -7.63
CA GLN A 142 -2.19 -1.16 -8.64
C GLN A 142 -2.39 0.10 -9.50
N ALA A 143 -2.38 1.28 -8.89
CA ALA A 143 -2.49 2.54 -9.61
C ALA A 143 -1.28 2.80 -10.53
N MET A 144 -0.06 2.51 -10.06
CA MET A 144 1.15 2.62 -10.89
C MET A 144 1.17 1.60 -12.05
N LYS A 145 0.69 0.37 -11.82
CA LYS A 145 0.58 -0.65 -12.89
C LYS A 145 -0.43 -0.23 -13.97
N GLN A 146 -1.52 0.45 -13.58
CA GLN A 146 -2.52 0.96 -14.51
C GLN A 146 -2.03 2.15 -15.33
N MET A 147 -1.15 3.00 -14.76
CA MET A 147 -0.54 4.12 -15.47
C MET A 147 0.68 3.72 -16.33
N GLY A 148 1.36 2.62 -15.99
CA GLY A 148 2.48 2.06 -16.76
C GLY A 148 2.10 1.32 -18.05
N MET A 149 0.81 1.06 -18.28
CA MET A 149 0.30 0.44 -19.53
C MET A 149 -0.04 1.47 -20.63
N MET A 150 0.18 2.77 -20.41
CA MET A 150 0.00 3.82 -21.43
C MET A 150 1.33 4.48 -21.85
N GLY A 151 2.46 4.09 -21.25
CA GLY A 151 3.80 4.62 -21.57
C GLY A 151 4.64 3.77 -22.51
N GLY A 152 4.09 2.67 -23.03
CA GLY A 152 4.77 1.72 -23.91
C GLY A 152 3.94 1.42 -25.14
N MET A 153 3.77 2.43 -26.00
CA MET A 153 3.21 2.26 -27.35
C MET A 153 4.06 3.10 -28.32
N ASP A 154 5.09 2.45 -28.84
CA ASP A 154 5.66 2.60 -30.18
C ASP A 154 5.85 4.02 -30.76
N MET A 155 6.96 4.68 -30.41
CA MET A 155 7.55 5.75 -31.25
C MET A 155 8.72 5.23 -32.10
N MET A 156 8.58 4.07 -32.72
CA MET A 156 9.55 3.62 -33.74
C MET A 156 8.91 2.69 -34.77
N GLY A 157 8.36 3.27 -35.84
CA GLY A 157 8.00 2.49 -37.03
C GLY A 157 6.97 3.16 -37.92
N GLY A 158 7.41 3.99 -38.87
CA GLY A 158 6.61 4.31 -40.04
C GLY A 158 6.60 5.77 -40.46
N MET A 159 7.69 6.26 -41.05
CA MET A 159 7.58 7.43 -41.93
C MET A 159 8.61 7.34 -43.06
N GLY A 160 8.34 6.40 -43.97
CA GLY A 160 8.89 6.39 -45.31
C GLY A 160 7.94 7.11 -46.28
N MET A 161 8.52 8.01 -47.07
CA MET A 161 8.07 8.50 -48.38
C MET A 161 6.71 9.24 -48.51
N MET A 162 6.77 10.56 -48.58
CA MET A 162 6.19 11.42 -49.64
C MET A 162 7.11 12.67 -49.68
N GLY A 163 7.75 13.08 -50.77
CA GLY A 163 7.26 13.16 -52.14
C GLY A 163 7.04 14.64 -52.48
N LYS A 164 8.10 15.32 -52.97
CA LYS A 164 8.17 16.58 -53.74
C LYS A 164 6.87 17.38 -53.97
N GLY A 165 6.89 18.68 -53.65
CA GLY A 165 6.05 19.68 -54.34
C GLY A 165 5.97 21.07 -53.71
N MET A 166 6.52 22.07 -54.42
CA MET A 166 6.06 23.49 -54.53
C MET A 166 6.23 24.40 -53.28
N MET A 167 7.21 25.32 -53.23
CA MET A 167 7.32 26.67 -53.85
C MET A 167 6.22 27.70 -53.50
N GLY A 168 6.70 28.84 -52.96
CA GLY A 168 6.04 30.16 -52.90
C GLY A 168 5.40 30.46 -51.54
N GLY A 169 5.64 31.56 -50.82
CA GLY A 169 6.22 32.87 -51.13
C GLY A 169 5.35 33.95 -50.46
N GLY A 170 5.96 34.94 -49.78
CA GLY A 170 5.29 36.14 -49.22
C GLY A 170 5.29 36.17 -47.69
N MET A 171 6.20 36.87 -46.99
CA MET A 171 6.36 38.34 -46.81
C MET A 171 5.31 39.01 -45.91
N MET A 172 5.85 39.84 -45.00
CA MET A 172 5.24 40.84 -44.10
C MET A 172 4.55 40.28 -42.86
N GLY A 173 4.85 40.68 -41.63
CA GLY A 173 5.47 41.91 -41.12
C GLY A 173 4.61 42.36 -39.93
N GLY A 174 5.19 42.48 -38.73
CA GLY A 174 4.40 42.91 -37.56
C GLY A 174 5.20 42.97 -36.27
N LYS A 175 5.49 44.20 -35.84
CA LYS A 175 6.24 44.59 -34.63
C LYS A 175 5.46 44.35 -33.32
N GLY A 176 6.22 44.28 -32.22
CA GLY A 176 5.80 44.66 -30.85
C GLY A 176 5.39 43.46 -29.99
N GLY A 177 5.78 43.31 -28.72
CA GLY A 177 6.34 44.21 -27.73
C GLY A 177 5.62 43.96 -26.39
N GLY A 178 6.36 43.80 -25.29
CA GLY A 178 5.85 43.68 -23.90
C GLY A 178 5.39 42.26 -23.53
N GLY A 179 5.87 41.61 -22.46
CA GLY A 179 6.09 42.14 -21.11
C GLY A 179 4.79 42.09 -20.33
N GLY A 180 4.47 40.98 -19.66
CA GLY A 180 3.19 40.84 -18.95
C GLY A 180 3.03 39.53 -18.18
N VAL A 181 3.14 39.65 -16.86
CA VAL A 181 2.96 38.62 -15.82
C VAL A 181 1.59 37.95 -15.91
N TRP A 182 1.58 36.61 -15.98
CA TRP A 182 0.37 35.80 -15.84
C TRP A 182 0.00 35.59 -14.37
N LYS A 183 -1.12 36.17 -13.95
CA LYS A 183 -1.87 35.77 -12.75
C LYS A 183 -3.11 35.00 -13.21
N PRO A 184 -3.43 33.84 -12.63
CA PRO A 184 -4.79 33.32 -12.67
C PRO A 184 -5.59 33.77 -11.45
N MET A 185 -6.79 34.26 -11.72
CA MET A 185 -7.85 34.55 -10.78
C MET A 185 -8.36 33.27 -10.07
N PHE A 186 -8.38 33.34 -8.75
CA PHE A 186 -9.53 33.07 -7.88
C PHE A 186 -10.72 32.30 -8.49
N GLN A 187 -10.95 31.07 -8.02
CA GLN A 187 -12.31 30.55 -7.89
C GLN A 187 -12.48 29.69 -6.63
N LYS A 188 -13.63 29.94 -5.98
CA LYS A 188 -14.04 29.60 -4.61
C LYS A 188 -14.30 28.10 -4.37
N ALA A 189 -14.05 27.66 -3.13
CA ALA A 189 -14.92 26.84 -2.25
C ALA A 189 -14.08 26.51 -0.99
N GLY A 190 -14.53 26.53 0.26
CA GLY A 190 -15.85 26.55 0.86
C GLY A 190 -15.80 25.69 2.13
N LYS A 191 -16.17 26.30 3.27
CA LYS A 191 -16.69 25.69 4.52
C LYS A 191 -15.75 24.94 5.49
N GLY A 192 -15.95 25.25 6.77
CA GLY A 192 -16.06 24.25 7.85
C GLY A 192 -14.83 24.17 8.75
N GLY A 193 -14.94 24.69 9.97
CA GLY A 193 -13.83 24.79 10.92
C GLY A 193 -13.70 23.63 11.92
N LYS A 194 -12.72 23.83 12.81
CA LYS A 194 -12.50 23.35 14.20
C LYS A 194 -10.99 23.38 14.40
N SER A 195 -10.51 24.42 15.09
CA SER A 195 -10.23 24.44 16.53
C SER A 195 -8.83 23.91 16.82
N ASP A 196 -8.24 24.56 17.83
CA ASP A 196 -7.08 24.14 18.60
C ASP A 196 -5.71 24.46 17.99
N ASP A 197 -5.11 25.47 18.61
CA ASP A 197 -3.68 25.70 18.73
C ASP A 197 -2.85 25.84 17.45
N MET A 198 -2.67 27.09 17.03
CA MET A 198 -1.34 27.54 16.63
C MET A 198 -1.00 28.84 17.33
N THR A 199 -0.24 28.63 18.38
CA THR A 199 0.58 29.54 19.17
C THR A 199 1.13 30.75 18.41
N CYS A 200 1.27 31.81 19.20
CA CYS A 200 1.76 33.16 18.95
C CYS A 200 3.19 33.22 18.35
N TRP A 201 3.45 32.59 17.22
CA TRP A 201 4.76 32.60 16.56
C TRP A 201 4.90 33.65 15.45
N ASP A 202 3.80 34.16 14.91
CA ASP A 202 3.83 35.25 13.91
C ASP A 202 4.06 36.64 14.52
N LEU A 203 4.23 36.75 15.85
CA LEU A 203 4.49 38.03 16.52
C LEU A 203 5.85 38.65 16.16
N LYS A 204 6.81 37.85 15.67
CA LYS A 204 8.17 38.33 15.33
C LYS A 204 8.28 39.03 13.97
N LYS A 205 7.25 39.00 13.11
CA LYS A 205 7.36 39.60 11.77
C LYS A 205 6.54 40.85 11.52
N THR A 206 5.45 41.09 12.26
CA THR A 206 4.53 42.20 11.92
C THR A 206 4.26 43.16 13.07
N GLY A 207 4.60 42.83 14.31
CA GLY A 207 4.41 43.71 15.47
C GLY A 207 2.96 44.10 15.77
N MET A 208 1.96 43.48 15.13
CA MET A 208 0.54 43.81 15.33
C MET A 208 -0.31 42.55 15.42
N CYS A 209 -1.16 42.50 16.45
CA CYS A 209 -2.11 41.41 16.66
C CYS A 209 -3.32 41.60 15.71
N PRO A 210 -3.69 40.58 14.90
CA PRO A 210 -4.75 40.70 13.90
C PRO A 210 -6.17 40.85 14.47
N ARG A 211 -6.34 40.81 15.80
CA ARG A 211 -7.63 41.00 16.48
C ARG A 211 -7.84 42.37 17.10
N GLY A 212 -6.92 43.33 16.90
CA GLY A 212 -7.11 44.72 17.33
C GLY A 212 -7.26 44.94 18.85
N ALA A 213 -6.93 43.95 19.68
CA ALA A 213 -6.99 44.04 21.14
C ALA A 213 -5.59 44.11 21.76
N ALA A 214 -5.46 44.84 22.86
CA ALA A 214 -4.21 44.95 23.63
C ALA A 214 -3.82 43.60 24.26
N CYS A 215 -2.54 43.24 24.16
CA CYS A 215 -2.01 41.97 24.67
C CYS A 215 -1.88 42.02 26.20
N LYS A 216 -2.37 40.99 26.91
CA LYS A 216 -2.39 40.91 28.38
C LYS A 216 -1.11 40.34 29.03
N PHE A 217 -0.02 40.16 28.29
CA PHE A 217 1.24 39.67 28.84
C PHE A 217 2.24 40.83 28.94
N GLN A 218 2.33 41.39 30.15
CA GLN A 218 3.48 42.20 30.59
C GLN A 218 4.66 41.28 30.87
N HIS A 219 5.83 41.66 30.41
CA HIS A 219 7.10 41.33 31.04
C HIS A 219 7.93 42.61 31.15
#